data_AF-A0A530C643-F1
#
_entry.id   AF-A0A530C643-F1
#
_cell.length_a   1.000
_cell.length_b   1.000
_cell.length_c   1.000
_cell.angle_alpha   90.00
_cell.angle_beta   90.00
_cell.angle_gamma   90.00
#
_symmetry.space_group_name_H-M   'P 1'
#
loop_
_entity.id
_entity.type
_entity.pdbx_description
1 polymer ?
#
loop_
_entity_poly.entity_id
_entity_poly.type
_entity_poly.pdbx_seq_one_letter_code
_entity_poly.pdbx_strand_id
1 'polypeptide(L)'
;RRLCRLWEQATGESAESEATRLTVFTMIGQVIYFRIGREAVMRRMGWREIGNEEAAKVVAVTTGNLRAMLAARDAPAGKKGKS
;
A
#
# COMPACT_ATOMS: atom_id res chain seq x y z
N ARG A 1 -11.09 -9.71 3.32
CA ARG A 1 -11.82 -9.69 4.61
C ARG A 1 -10.93 -9.31 5.79
N ARG A 2 -9.94 -10.12 6.22
CA ARG A 2 -9.10 -9.78 7.40
C ARG A 2 -8.39 -8.43 7.28
N LEU A 3 -7.73 -8.16 6.15
CA LEU A 3 -7.03 -6.89 5.91
C LEU A 3 -7.98 -5.69 5.83
N CYS A 4 -9.19 -5.86 5.29
CA CYS A 4 -10.21 -4.81 5.28
C CYS A 4 -10.68 -4.45 6.70
N ARG A 5 -10.83 -5.44 7.60
CA ARG A 5 -11.16 -5.16 9.01
C ARG A 5 -10.03 -4.43 9.74
N LEU A 6 -8.77 -4.79 9.46
CA LEU A 6 -7.62 -4.05 10.02
C LEU A 6 -7.57 -2.62 9.50
N TRP A 7 -7.90 -2.42 8.22
CA TRP A 7 -8.00 -1.10 7.63
C TRP A 7 -9.09 -0.24 8.29
N GLU A 8 -10.27 -0.82 8.50
CA GLU A 8 -11.39 -0.18 9.20
C GLU A 8 -11.00 0.21 10.63
N GLN A 9 -10.31 -0.68 11.36
CA GLN A 9 -9.80 -0.36 12.71
C GLN A 9 -8.79 0.80 12.71
N ALA A 10 -7.96 0.90 11.68
CA ALA A 10 -6.93 1.94 11.58
C ALA A 10 -7.47 3.29 11.09
N THR A 11 -8.55 3.31 10.31
CA THR A 11 -9.00 4.51 9.56
C THR A 11 -10.45 4.91 9.83
N GLY A 12 -11.26 4.02 10.41
CA GLY A 12 -12.72 4.18 10.53
C GLY A 12 -13.49 3.93 9.23
N GLU A 13 -12.82 3.66 8.10
CA GLU A 13 -13.49 3.38 6.83
C GLU A 13 -14.07 1.96 6.82
N SER A 14 -15.36 1.83 6.48
CA SER A 14 -16.06 0.54 6.55
C SER A 14 -15.37 -0.56 5.73
N ALA A 15 -15.06 -1.70 6.37
CA ALA A 15 -14.41 -2.85 5.72
C ALA A 15 -15.23 -3.47 4.59
N GLU A 16 -16.55 -3.23 4.59
CA GLU A 16 -17.46 -3.73 3.57
C GLU A 16 -17.65 -2.75 2.41
N SER A 17 -17.14 -1.53 2.53
CA SER A 17 -17.17 -0.56 1.43
C SER A 17 -16.28 -0.99 0.27
N GLU A 18 -16.73 -0.70 -0.95
CA GLU A 18 -15.95 -0.95 -2.16
C GLU A 18 -14.63 -0.17 -2.13
N ALA A 19 -14.65 1.08 -1.67
CA ALA A 19 -13.48 1.93 -1.57
C ALA A 19 -12.39 1.30 -0.66
N THR A 20 -12.75 0.79 0.51
CA THR A 20 -11.81 0.09 1.39
C THR A 20 -11.27 -1.18 0.75
N ARG A 21 -12.12 -1.96 0.06
CA ARG A 21 -11.68 -3.16 -0.66
C ARG A 21 -10.66 -2.81 -1.73
N LEU A 22 -10.94 -1.84 -2.59
CA LEU A 22 -10.02 -1.37 -3.64
C LEU A 22 -8.70 -0.84 -3.06
N THR A 23 -8.76 -0.10 -1.96
CA THR A 23 -7.58 0.43 -1.27
C THR A 23 -6.69 -0.71 -0.76
N VAL A 24 -7.28 -1.69 -0.08
CA VAL A 24 -6.56 -2.88 0.42
C VAL A 24 -6.00 -3.71 -0.73
N PHE A 25 -6.74 -3.90 -1.82
CA PHE A 25 -6.25 -4.60 -3.01
C PHE A 25 -5.04 -3.88 -3.62
N THR A 26 -5.08 -2.56 -3.69
CA THR A 26 -3.96 -1.75 -4.20
C THR A 26 -2.71 -1.93 -3.34
N MET A 27 -2.84 -1.88 -2.01
CA MET A 27 -1.71 -2.12 -1.10
C MET A 27 -1.11 -3.53 -1.25
N ILE A 28 -1.96 -4.56 -1.34
CA ILE A 28 -1.48 -5.93 -1.56
C ILE A 28 -0.78 -6.03 -2.92
N GLY A 29 -1.34 -5.39 -3.94
CA GLY A 29 -0.80 -5.34 -5.29
C GLY A 29 0.63 -4.78 -5.33
N GLN A 30 0.96 -3.80 -4.49
CA GLN A 30 2.31 -3.25 -4.39
C GLN A 30 3.35 -4.32 -4.05
N VAL A 31 3.02 -5.29 -3.19
CA VAL A 31 3.94 -6.40 -2.84
C VAL A 31 3.85 -7.53 -3.86
N ILE A 32 2.62 -7.91 -4.24
CA ILE A 32 2.38 -9.03 -5.16
C ILE A 32 3.02 -8.77 -6.52
N TYR A 33 3.06 -7.53 -7.01
CA TYR A 33 3.70 -7.19 -8.28
C TYR A 33 5.16 -7.67 -8.37
N PHE A 34 5.93 -7.60 -7.28
CA PHE A 34 7.32 -8.08 -7.25
C PHE A 34 7.41 -9.61 -7.39
N ARG A 35 6.33 -10.34 -7.12
CA ARG A 35 6.24 -11.79 -7.27
C ARG A 35 5.77 -12.20 -8.66
N ILE A 36 4.66 -11.65 -9.14
CA ILE A 36 4.13 -11.97 -10.49
C ILE A 36 4.97 -11.35 -11.61
N GLY A 37 5.50 -10.14 -11.41
CA GLY A 37 6.35 -9.43 -12.36
C GLY A 37 7.85 -9.64 -12.11
N ARG A 38 8.25 -10.70 -11.40
CA ARG A 38 9.62 -10.89 -10.90
C ARG A 38 10.69 -10.66 -11.96
N GLU A 39 10.58 -11.31 -13.12
CA GLU A 39 11.57 -11.20 -14.19
C GLU A 39 11.66 -9.79 -14.79
N ALA A 40 10.51 -9.12 -14.95
CA ALA A 40 10.48 -7.74 -15.43
C ALA A 40 11.12 -6.78 -14.41
N VAL A 41 10.84 -6.96 -13.11
CA VAL A 41 11.46 -6.18 -12.04
C VAL A 41 12.96 -6.41 -12.00
N MET A 42 13.41 -7.66 -12.00
CA MET A 42 14.83 -8.00 -11.95
C MET A 42 15.60 -7.40 -13.13
N ARG A 43 15.06 -7.54 -14.34
CA ARG A 43 15.64 -6.90 -15.54
C ARG A 43 15.69 -5.38 -15.42
N ARG A 44 14.62 -4.75 -14.94
CA ARG A 44 14.53 -3.29 -14.80
C ARG A 44 15.48 -2.74 -13.75
N MET A 45 15.63 -3.43 -12.64
CA MET A 45 16.43 -3.01 -11.49
C MET A 45 17.90 -3.45 -11.59
N GLY A 46 18.24 -4.29 -12.58
CA GLY A 46 19.56 -4.90 -12.68
C GLY A 46 19.87 -5.90 -11.57
N TRP A 47 18.83 -6.51 -10.98
CA TRP A 47 18.97 -7.46 -9.88
C TRP A 47 19.19 -8.87 -10.41
N ARG A 48 20.15 -9.61 -9.82
CA ARG A 48 20.37 -11.03 -10.13
C ARG A 48 19.29 -11.93 -9.53
N GLU A 49 18.75 -11.54 -8.38
CA GLU A 49 17.63 -12.21 -7.71
C GLU A 49 16.91 -11.22 -6.79
N ILE A 50 15.73 -11.61 -6.30
CA ILE A 50 15.07 -10.93 -5.18
C ILE A 50 15.40 -11.74 -3.92
N GLY A 51 16.51 -11.39 -3.28
CA GLY A 51 16.96 -11.98 -2.02
C GLY A 51 16.51 -11.14 -0.81
N ASN A 52 17.12 -11.39 0.35
CA ASN A 52 16.76 -10.69 1.59
C ASN A 52 17.00 -9.18 1.50
N GLU A 53 18.06 -8.74 0.81
CA GLU A 53 18.38 -7.32 0.65
C GLU A 53 17.37 -6.59 -0.24
N GLU A 54 16.98 -7.20 -1.36
CA GLU A 54 15.96 -6.66 -2.27
C GLU A 54 14.60 -6.65 -1.58
N ALA A 55 14.25 -7.72 -0.86
CA ALA A 55 13.03 -7.79 -0.09
C ALA A 55 12.96 -6.68 0.96
N ALA A 56 14.06 -6.38 1.67
CA ALA A 56 14.12 -5.29 2.63
C ALA A 56 13.86 -3.92 1.97
N LYS A 57 14.41 -3.67 0.77
CA LYS A 57 14.14 -2.45 -0.02
C LYS A 57 12.66 -2.33 -0.38
N VAL A 58 12.04 -3.42 -0.84
CA VAL A 58 10.60 -3.46 -1.18
C VAL A 58 9.73 -3.22 0.06
N VAL A 59 10.06 -3.84 1.19
CA VAL A 59 9.35 -3.64 2.47
C VAL A 59 9.45 -2.19 2.92
N ALA A 60 10.63 -1.57 2.84
CA ALA A 60 10.81 -0.18 3.22
C ALA A 60 9.91 0.77 2.42
N VAL A 61 9.88 0.62 1.09
CA VAL A 61 9.05 1.45 0.20
C VAL A 61 7.55 1.21 0.43
N THR A 62 7.12 -0.05 0.48
CA THR A 62 5.69 -0.38 0.64
C THR A 62 5.14 0.03 2.01
N THR A 63 5.96 -0.08 3.07
CA THR A 63 5.60 0.44 4.40
C THR A 63 5.53 1.96 4.39
N GLY A 64 6.44 2.65 3.69
CA GLY A 64 6.39 4.10 3.49
C GLY A 64 5.08 4.54 2.81
N ASN A 65 4.69 3.84 1.74
CA ASN A 65 3.43 4.10 1.04
C ASN A 65 2.22 3.91 1.95
N LEU A 66 2.18 2.82 2.74
CA LEU A 66 1.12 2.59 3.72
C LEU A 66 1.03 3.74 4.73
N ARG A 67 2.16 4.17 5.30
CA ARG A 67 2.18 5.31 6.24
C ARG A 67 1.65 6.58 5.62
N ALA A 68 2.04 6.88 4.37
CA ALA A 68 1.54 8.05 3.65
C ALA A 68 0.03 7.98 3.41
N MET A 69 -0.50 6.79 3.07
CA MET A 69 -1.94 6.58 2.91
C MET A 69 -2.70 6.82 4.21
N LEU A 70 -2.17 6.37 5.35
CA LEU A 70 -2.79 6.60 6.66
C LEU A 70 -2.72 8.08 7.05
N ALA A 71 -1.54 8.71 6.92
CA ALA A 71 -1.36 10.13 7.25
C ALA A 71 -2.26 11.06 6.42
N ALA A 72 -2.53 10.72 5.16
CA ALA A 72 -3.45 11.48 4.31
C ALA A 72 -4.90 11.46 4.82
N ARG A 73 -5.27 10.50 5.68
CA ARG A 73 -6.59 10.37 6.30
C ARG A 73 -6.65 11.06 7.66
N ASP A 74 -5.52 11.11 8.36
CA ASP A 74 -5.37 11.83 9.63
C ASP A 74 -5.26 13.35 9.43
N ALA A 75 -4.89 13.79 8.22
CA ALA A 75 -4.84 15.20 7.89
C ALA A 75 -6.23 15.83 8.12
N PRO A 76 -6.37 16.86 8.98
CA PRO A 76 -7.65 17.48 9.22
C PRO A 76 -8.20 17.95 7.88
N ALA A 77 -9.38 17.45 7.51
CA ALA A 77 -10.05 17.76 6.26
C ALA A 77 -9.88 19.26 5.99
N GLY A 78 -9.01 19.59 5.03
CA GLY A 78 -8.60 20.96 4.80
C GLY A 78 -9.84 21.82 4.68
N LYS A 79 -9.87 22.91 5.47
CA LYS A 79 -10.85 24.00 5.40
C LYS A 79 -11.32 24.16 3.95
N LYS A 80 -12.45 23.55 3.58
CA LYS A 80 -13.12 23.91 2.33
C LYS A 80 -13.61 25.32 2.56
N GLY A 81 -12.93 26.26 1.90
CA GLY A 81 -13.19 27.68 2.00
C GLY A 81 -14.68 27.95 1.83
N LYS A 82 -15.23 28.72 2.77
CA LYS A 82 -16.39 29.56 2.49
C LYS A 82 -15.98 30.49 1.34
N SER A 83 -16.61 30.33 0.20
CA SER A 83 -16.82 31.41 -0.77
C SER A 83 -18.28 31.41 -1.16
#